data_AF-A0A0R0LYJ8-F1
#
_entry.id   AF-A0A0R0LYJ8-F1
#
_cell.length_a   1.000
_cell.length_b   1.000
_cell.length_c   1.000
_cell.angle_alpha   90.00
_cell.angle_beta   90.00
_cell.angle_gamma   90.00
#
_symmetry.space_group_name_H-M   'P 1'
#
loop_
_entity.id
_entity.type
_entity.pdbx_description
1 polymer ?
#
loop_
_entity_poly.entity_id
_entity_poly.type
_entity_poly.pdbx_seq_one_letter_code
_entity_poly.pdbx_strand_id
1 'polypeptide(L)'
;MHLKQVFEVLKSTKIFLNMDKCHLFKDELKILGNKVSRGCIRPDPDKIKSILAHKLPTTKDLRSFLGIVNFCREYIQKITDVIKTLYDLLKETKPKEKQKFYIQKRAFIEIKQIIASDLERAQPDLSKKSSF
;
A
#
# COMPACT_ATOMS: atom_id res chain seq x y z
N MET A 1 26.81 10.67 8.20
CA MET A 1 26.99 11.69 9.25
C MET A 1 25.66 12.36 9.62
N HIS A 2 24.57 11.61 9.78
CA HIS A 2 23.22 12.21 9.95
C HIS A 2 22.66 12.04 11.37
N LEU A 3 22.93 10.91 12.04
CA LEU A 3 22.30 10.60 13.33
C LEU A 3 22.75 11.50 14.49
N LYS A 4 24.03 11.91 14.50
CA LYS A 4 24.57 12.84 15.51
C LYS A 4 23.83 14.18 15.50
N GLN A 5 23.61 14.75 14.32
CA GLN A 5 22.87 16.01 14.15
C GLN A 5 21.43 15.88 14.65
N VAL A 6 20.75 14.77 14.33
CA VAL A 6 19.40 14.50 14.84
C VAL A 6 19.37 14.45 16.37
N PHE A 7 20.34 13.78 17.00
CA PHE A 7 20.41 13.69 18.46
C PHE A 7 20.74 15.03 19.13
N GLU A 8 21.57 15.88 18.51
CA GLU A 8 21.82 17.23 19.00
C GLU A 8 20.55 18.09 19.00
N VAL A 9 19.75 18.02 17.92
CA VAL A 9 18.46 18.73 17.82
C VAL A 9 17.45 18.20 18.84
N LEU A 10 17.37 16.87 19.02
CA LEU A 10 16.48 16.29 20.04
C LEU A 10 16.88 16.73 21.46
N LYS A 11 18.18 16.82 21.73
CA LYS A 11 18.71 17.28 23.01
C LYS A 11 18.42 18.76 23.26
N SER A 12 18.60 19.63 22.26
CA SER A 12 18.32 21.06 22.40
C SER A 12 16.82 21.35 22.57
N THR A 13 15.97 20.52 21.97
CA THR A 13 14.50 20.63 22.06
C THR A 13 13.90 19.89 23.26
N LYS A 14 14.71 19.22 24.09
CA LYS A 14 14.27 18.40 25.24
C LYS A 14 13.28 17.29 24.86
N ILE A 15 13.39 16.75 23.65
CA ILE A 15 12.60 15.60 23.21
C ILE A 15 13.37 14.33 23.58
N PHE A 16 12.76 13.49 24.40
CA PHE A 16 13.34 12.21 24.83
C PHE A 16 12.83 11.07 23.95
N LEU A 17 13.76 10.20 23.55
CA LEU A 17 13.44 9.02 22.75
C LEU A 17 12.97 7.89 23.65
N ASN A 18 11.90 7.21 23.23
CA ASN A 18 11.54 5.92 23.80
C ASN A 18 12.39 4.84 23.11
N MET A 19 13.34 4.27 23.86
CA MET A 19 14.31 3.29 23.34
C MET A 19 13.63 2.01 22.82
N ASP A 20 12.51 1.59 23.41
CA ASP A 20 11.78 0.39 22.99
C ASP A 20 11.17 0.53 21.59
N LYS A 21 10.90 1.78 21.17
CA LYS A 21 10.35 2.11 19.85
C LYS A 21 11.42 2.53 18.84
N CYS A 22 12.68 2.64 19.27
CA CYS A 22 13.77 3.08 18.43
C CYS A 22 14.39 1.89 17.68
N HIS A 23 14.31 1.91 16.35
CA HIS A 23 14.90 0.91 15.48
C HIS A 23 16.06 1.54 14.70
N LEU A 24 17.26 1.49 15.28
CA LEU A 24 18.48 2.04 14.67
C LEU A 24 19.32 0.93 14.02
N PHE A 25 20.08 1.29 12.99
CA PHE A 25 21.04 0.39 12.31
C PHE A 25 20.44 -0.94 11.82
N LYS A 26 19.20 -0.92 11.33
CA LYS A 26 18.56 -2.09 10.70
C LYS A 26 18.66 -1.99 9.18
N ASP A 27 18.87 -3.13 8.51
CA ASP A 27 18.83 -3.21 7.05
C ASP A 27 17.42 -3.03 6.49
N GLU A 28 16.41 -3.25 7.33
CA GLU A 28 15.00 -3.14 6.97
C GLU A 28 14.18 -2.55 8.14
N LEU A 29 13.28 -1.63 7.80
CA LEU A 29 12.47 -0.88 8.78
C LEU A 29 11.02 -0.77 8.32
N LYS A 30 10.08 -0.84 9.27
CA LYS A 30 8.66 -0.56 9.02
C LYS A 30 8.39 0.94 9.21
N ILE A 31 8.07 1.65 8.14
CA ILE A 31 7.84 3.10 8.12
C ILE A 31 6.53 3.39 7.38
N LEU A 32 5.59 4.07 8.04
CA LEU A 32 4.30 4.49 7.47
C LEU A 32 3.50 3.35 6.81
N GLY A 33 3.56 2.14 7.37
CA GLY A 33 2.89 0.96 6.81
C GLY A 33 3.55 0.41 5.55
N ASN A 34 4.84 0.68 5.35
CA ASN A 34 5.69 0.08 4.32
C ASN A 34 6.92 -0.54 4.97
N LYS A 35 7.48 -1.56 4.31
CA LYS A 35 8.76 -2.18 4.67
C LYS A 35 9.82 -1.57 3.77
N VAL A 36 10.70 -0.76 4.34
CA VAL A 36 11.76 -0.04 3.63
C VAL A 36 13.06 -0.80 3.84
N SER A 37 13.70 -1.18 2.75
CA SER A 37 15.02 -1.82 2.75
C SER A 37 15.92 -1.12 1.72
N ARG A 38 17.18 -1.53 1.62
CA ARG A 38 18.14 -0.87 0.72
C ARG A 38 17.64 -0.85 -0.73
N GLY A 39 17.27 0.32 -1.22
CA GLY A 39 16.88 0.55 -2.61
C GLY A 39 15.47 0.09 -3.00
N CYS A 40 14.73 -0.57 -2.10
CA CYS A 40 13.38 -1.05 -2.37
C CYS A 40 12.43 -0.82 -1.19
N ILE A 41 11.20 -0.47 -1.54
CA ILE A 41 10.07 -0.26 -0.63
C ILE A 41 9.04 -1.32 -0.98
N ARG A 42 8.60 -2.08 0.03
CA ARG A 42 7.54 -3.09 -0.09
C ARG A 42 6.32 -2.66 0.73
N PRO A 43 5.10 -3.04 0.32
CA PRO A 43 3.94 -2.85 1.16
C PRO A 43 4.04 -3.69 2.44
N ASP A 44 3.40 -3.24 3.52
CA ASP A 44 3.32 -4.01 4.76
C ASP A 44 2.70 -5.40 4.52
N PRO A 45 3.40 -6.51 4.86
CA PRO A 45 2.91 -7.86 4.63
C PRO A 45 1.56 -8.13 5.29
N ASP A 46 1.25 -7.45 6.39
CA ASP A 46 -0.05 -7.59 7.06
C ASP A 46 -1.20 -7.07 6.19
N LYS A 47 -0.98 -5.99 5.43
CA LYS A 47 -1.95 -5.46 4.48
C LYS A 47 -2.13 -6.40 3.29
N ILE A 48 -1.03 -6.93 2.75
CA ILE A 48 -1.07 -7.93 1.67
C ILE A 48 -1.87 -9.16 2.12
N LYS A 49 -1.56 -9.72 3.30
CA LYS A 49 -2.28 -10.85 3.88
C LYS A 49 -3.77 -10.56 4.06
N SER A 50 -4.13 -9.36 4.53
CA SER A 50 -5.53 -8.96 4.68
C SER A 50 -6.28 -8.97 3.34
N ILE A 51 -5.67 -8.46 2.27
CA ILE A 51 -6.27 -8.49 0.93
C ILE A 51 -6.41 -9.94 0.41
N LEU A 52 -5.37 -10.76 0.58
CA LEU A 52 -5.37 -12.16 0.13
C LEU A 52 -6.36 -13.04 0.91
N ALA A 53 -6.54 -12.78 2.21
CA ALA A 53 -7.51 -13.47 3.05
C ALA A 53 -8.94 -12.95 2.90
N HIS A 54 -9.13 -11.75 2.32
CA HIS A 54 -10.46 -11.17 2.15
C HIS A 54 -11.36 -12.10 1.33
N LYS A 55 -12.61 -12.31 1.75
CA LYS A 55 -13.60 -13.03 0.94
C LYS A 55 -14.11 -12.11 -0.18
N LEU A 56 -14.82 -12.66 -1.16
CA LEU A 56 -15.45 -11.82 -2.19
C LEU A 56 -16.33 -10.77 -1.49
N PRO A 57 -16.04 -9.46 -1.63
CA PRO A 57 -16.71 -8.43 -0.84
C PRO A 57 -18.18 -8.33 -1.26
N THR A 58 -19.06 -8.06 -0.31
CA THR A 58 -20.43 -7.66 -0.65
C THR A 58 -20.45 -6.23 -1.19
N THR A 59 -21.60 -5.75 -1.68
CA THR A 59 -21.75 -4.35 -2.12
C THR A 59 -21.42 -3.34 -1.01
N LYS A 60 -21.62 -3.70 0.26
CA LYS A 60 -21.27 -2.86 1.42
C LYS A 60 -19.77 -2.88 1.69
N ASP A 61 -19.14 -4.04 1.58
CA ASP A 61 -17.71 -4.23 1.90
C ASP A 61 -16.78 -3.81 0.76
N LEU A 62 -17.31 -3.61 -0.45
CA LEU A 62 -16.54 -3.25 -1.64
C LEU A 62 -15.76 -1.93 -1.44
N ARG A 63 -16.35 -0.94 -0.74
CA ARG A 63 -15.64 0.32 -0.43
C ARG A 63 -14.44 0.09 0.49
N SER A 64 -14.61 -0.73 1.52
CA SER A 64 -13.55 -1.08 2.47
C SER A 64 -12.43 -1.84 1.77
N PHE A 65 -12.78 -2.83 0.93
CA PHE A 65 -11.82 -3.57 0.11
C PHE A 65 -11.02 -2.64 -0.82
N LEU A 66 -11.71 -1.75 -1.55
CA LEU A 66 -11.05 -0.78 -2.44
C LEU A 66 -10.14 0.18 -1.70
N GLY A 67 -10.46 0.56 -0.46
CA GLY A 67 -9.58 1.37 0.38
C GLY A 67 -8.22 0.70 0.63
N ILE A 68 -8.22 -0.60 0.93
CA ILE A 68 -6.99 -1.36 1.16
C ILE A 68 -6.23 -1.56 -0.17
N VAL A 69 -6.93 -1.91 -1.25
CA VAL A 69 -6.31 -2.09 -2.58
C VAL A 69 -5.69 -0.79 -3.10
N ASN A 70 -6.33 0.35 -2.86
CA ASN A 70 -5.80 1.66 -3.26
C ASN A 70 -4.49 2.01 -2.54
N PHE A 71 -4.23 1.47 -1.35
CA PHE A 71 -2.91 1.58 -0.70
C PHE A 71 -1.82 0.85 -1.50
N CYS A 72 -2.14 -0.29 -2.09
CA CYS A 72 -1.19 -1.08 -2.89
C CYS A 72 -0.98 -0.53 -4.30
N ARG A 73 -1.74 0.49 -4.74
CA ARG A 73 -1.70 1.00 -6.13
C ARG A 73 -0.30 1.44 -6.59
N GLU A 74 0.50 2.00 -5.67
CA GLU A 74 1.82 2.56 -6.00
C GLU A 74 2.87 1.47 -6.29
N TYR A 75 2.54 0.22 -5.99
CA TYR A 75 3.39 -0.95 -6.21
C TYR A 75 3.00 -1.73 -7.46
N ILE A 76 1.85 -1.40 -8.07
CA ILE A 76 1.23 -2.23 -9.09
C ILE A 76 1.00 -1.41 -10.36
N GLN A 77 1.66 -1.82 -11.44
CA GLN A 77 1.41 -1.24 -12.76
C GLN A 77 0.03 -1.67 -13.27
N LYS A 78 -0.74 -0.73 -13.83
CA LYS A 78 -2.04 -0.96 -14.49
C LYS A 78 -3.21 -1.43 -13.60
N ILE A 79 -3.08 -1.43 -12.28
CA ILE A 79 -4.22 -1.77 -11.40
C ILE A 79 -5.37 -0.74 -11.45
N THR A 80 -5.06 0.49 -11.89
CA THR A 80 -6.02 1.59 -12.00
C THR A 80 -7.24 1.22 -12.83
N ASP A 81 -7.06 0.50 -13.94
CA ASP A 81 -8.17 0.12 -14.83
C ASP A 81 -9.12 -0.90 -14.17
N VAL A 82 -8.55 -1.86 -13.44
CA VAL A 82 -9.30 -2.88 -12.70
C VAL A 82 -10.05 -2.25 -11.52
N ILE A 83 -9.37 -1.38 -10.76
CA ILE A 83 -9.95 -0.62 -9.65
C ILE A 83 -11.06 0.32 -10.14
N LYS A 84 -10.87 0.99 -11.28
CA LYS A 84 -11.87 1.88 -11.89
C LYS A 84 -13.16 1.14 -12.19
N THR A 85 -13.06 -0.06 -12.78
CA THR A 85 -14.20 -0.93 -13.03
C THR A 85 -15.00 -1.20 -11.76
N LEU A 86 -14.32 -1.46 -10.63
CA LEU A 86 -14.97 -1.66 -9.33
C LEU A 86 -15.56 -0.37 -8.73
N TYR A 87 -14.95 0.79 -8.97
CA TYR A 87 -15.52 2.08 -8.56
C TYR A 87 -16.75 2.46 -9.37
N ASP A 88 -16.80 2.13 -10.65
CA ASP A 88 -17.97 2.38 -11.50
C ASP A 88 -19.16 1.52 -11.04
N LEU A 89 -18.89 0.27 -10.62
CA LEU A 89 -19.88 -0.58 -9.96
C LEU A 89 -20.43 -0.02 -8.63
N LEU A 90 -19.71 0.88 -7.95
CA LEU A 90 -20.19 1.58 -6.75
C LEU A 90 -21.09 2.78 -7.07
N LYS A 91 -20.98 3.35 -8.27
CA LYS A 91 -21.74 4.53 -8.71
C LYS A 91 -23.07 4.16 -9.37
N GLU A 92 -23.14 2.99 -9.99
CA GLU A 92 -24.38 2.53 -10.62
C GLU A 92 -25.49 2.28 -9.60
N THR A 93 -26.56 3.08 -9.69
CA THR A 93 -27.75 3.00 -8.84
C THR A 93 -28.77 1.97 -9.34
N LYS A 94 -28.69 1.51 -10.59
CA LYS A 94 -29.57 0.46 -11.16
C LYS A 94 -28.86 -0.42 -12.22
N PRO A 95 -28.28 -1.57 -11.84
CA PRO A 95 -27.80 -2.54 -12.82
C PRO A 95 -28.39 -3.96 -12.66
N LYS A 96 -28.32 -4.76 -13.73
CA LYS A 96 -28.69 -6.18 -13.75
C LYS A 96 -27.75 -6.98 -12.83
N GLU A 97 -28.25 -7.43 -11.68
CA GLU A 97 -27.45 -8.00 -10.56
C GLU A 97 -26.48 -9.11 -10.99
N LYS A 98 -26.88 -9.98 -11.92
CA LYS A 98 -26.05 -11.11 -12.38
C LYS A 98 -24.76 -10.63 -13.07
N GLN A 99 -24.84 -9.63 -13.95
CA GLN A 99 -23.67 -9.17 -14.70
C GLN A 99 -22.66 -8.45 -13.81
N LYS A 100 -23.15 -7.66 -12.84
CA LYS A 100 -22.33 -7.01 -11.81
C LYS A 100 -21.55 -8.03 -10.97
N PHE A 101 -22.18 -9.14 -10.58
CA PHE A 101 -21.51 -10.20 -9.82
C PHE A 101 -20.32 -10.79 -10.58
N TYR A 102 -20.47 -11.09 -11.88
CA TYR A 102 -19.37 -11.63 -12.68
C TYR A 102 -18.23 -10.64 -12.86
N ILE A 103 -18.53 -9.37 -13.16
CA ILE A 103 -17.52 -8.32 -13.32
C ILE A 103 -16.76 -8.12 -12.00
N GLN A 104 -17.47 -7.99 -10.89
CA GLN A 104 -16.89 -7.83 -9.56
C GLN A 104 -16.01 -9.03 -9.20
N LYS A 105 -16.51 -10.26 -9.41
CA LYS A 105 -15.76 -11.49 -9.10
C LYS A 105 -14.50 -11.61 -9.94
N ARG A 106 -14.56 -11.27 -11.23
CA ARG A 106 -13.39 -11.27 -12.12
C ARG A 106 -12.34 -10.27 -11.65
N ALA A 107 -12.72 -9.01 -11.48
CA ALA A 107 -11.81 -7.96 -11.03
C ALA A 107 -11.20 -8.26 -9.65
N PHE A 108 -11.98 -8.86 -8.73
CA PHE A 108 -11.50 -9.28 -7.43
C PHE A 108 -10.42 -10.36 -7.50
N ILE A 109 -10.62 -11.38 -8.35
CA ILE A 109 -9.62 -12.44 -8.55
C ILE A 109 -8.35 -11.88 -9.18
N GLU A 110 -8.51 -11.01 -10.18
CA GLU A 110 -7.38 -10.35 -10.87
C GLU A 110 -6.55 -9.50 -9.90
N ILE A 111 -7.19 -8.68 -9.07
CA ILE A 111 -6.50 -7.90 -8.02
C ILE A 111 -5.72 -8.82 -7.07
N LYS A 112 -6.34 -9.93 -6.62
CA LYS A 112 -5.65 -10.88 -5.74
C LYS A 112 -4.45 -11.54 -6.40
N GLN A 113 -4.55 -11.90 -7.67
CA GLN A 113 -3.44 -12.50 -8.41
C GLN A 113 -2.28 -11.51 -8.56
N ILE A 114 -2.58 -10.25 -8.89
CA ILE A 114 -1.55 -9.22 -9.02
C ILE A 114 -0.90 -8.93 -7.65
N ILE A 115 -1.68 -8.86 -6.57
CA ILE A 115 -1.16 -8.60 -5.22
C ILE A 115 -0.40 -9.80 -4.64
N ALA A 116 -0.70 -11.02 -5.08
CA ALA A 116 0.06 -12.21 -4.72
C ALA A 116 1.44 -12.27 -5.40
N SER A 117 1.65 -11.50 -6.49
CA SER A 117 2.98 -11.33 -7.06
C SER A 117 3.83 -10.43 -6.16
N ASP A 118 5.17 -10.59 -6.20
CA ASP A 118 6.05 -9.82 -5.34
C ASP A 118 5.97 -8.32 -5.69
N LEU A 119 5.48 -7.53 -4.73
CA LEU A 119 5.19 -6.12 -4.90
C LEU A 119 6.35 -5.30 -4.36
N GLU A 120 7.17 -4.78 -5.28
CA GLU A 120 8.30 -3.93 -4.92
C GLU A 120 8.26 -2.62 -5.70
N ARG A 121 8.63 -1.55 -5.02
CA ARG A 121 8.89 -0.25 -5.64
C ARG A 121 10.33 0.14 -5.39
N ALA A 122 11.04 0.54 -6.45
CA ALA A 122 12.36 1.12 -6.30
C ALA A 122 12.29 2.41 -5.48
N GLN A 123 13.25 2.62 -4.60
CA GLN A 123 13.36 3.87 -3.87
C GLN A 123 13.74 5.00 -4.85
N PRO A 124 13.05 6.16 -4.82
CA PRO A 124 13.39 7.27 -5.68
C PRO A 124 14.84 7.71 -5.41
N ASP A 125 15.61 7.85 -6.49
CA ASP A 125 16.97 8.35 -6.43
C ASP A 125 16.93 9.87 -6.23
N LEU A 126 17.20 10.31 -5.00
CA LEU A 126 17.19 11.73 -4.64
C LEU A 126 18.35 12.52 -5.29
N SER A 127 19.32 11.85 -5.92
CA SER A 127 20.43 12.52 -6.63
C SER A 127 20.07 12.90 -8.07
N LYS A 128 19.02 12.31 -8.64
CA LYS A 128 18.53 12.65 -9.98
C LYS A 128 17.59 13.85 -9.85
N LYS A 129 17.90 14.95 -10.57
CA LYS A 129 16.98 16.08 -10.70
C LYS A 129 15.66 15.56 -11.27
N SER A 130 14.57 15.76 -10.52
CA SER A 130 13.23 15.49 -11.01
C SER A 130 13.02 16.30 -12.29
N SER A 131 12.97 15.62 -13.42
CA SER A 131 12.53 16.22 -14.68
C SER A 131 11.01 16.25 -14.62
N PHE A 132 10.48 17.30 -13.99
CA PHE A 132 9.10 17.72 -14.19
C PHE A 132 8.99 18.43 -15.54
#